data_AF-A0A938MDE1-F1
#
_entry.id   AF-A0A938MDE1-F1
#
_cell.length_a   1.000
_cell.length_b   1.000
_cell.length_c   1.000
_cell.angle_alpha   90.00
_cell.angle_beta   90.00
_cell.angle_gamma   90.00
#
_symmetry.space_group_name_H-M   'P 1'
#
loop_
_entity.id
_entity.type
_entity.pdbx_description
1 polymer ?
#
loop_
_entity_poly.entity_id
_entity_poly.type
_entity_poly.pdbx_seq_one_letter_code
_entity_poly.pdbx_strand_id
1 'polypeptide(L)'
;MAQTRRREFTSRERILAAMEHREADRVAITESPWPTTVARWRKEGLPEGQTPGSYFKLELARMGPDLSFQLPTQVIEQTDAYVIQKTEYGRVQKSWRHAASTPELMDFPVKSRRDWEGLKPRLQWNESRVKWEQAL
;
A
#
# COMPACT_ATOMS: atom_id res chain seq x y z
N MET A 1 4.72 0.43 -46.54
CA MET A 1 4.97 1.59 -45.67
C MET A 1 5.75 1.11 -44.47
N ALA A 2 6.96 1.61 -44.25
CA ALA A 2 7.78 1.17 -43.12
C ALA A 2 7.20 1.75 -41.82
N GLN A 3 6.80 0.87 -40.91
CA GLN A 3 6.31 1.27 -39.60
C GLN A 3 7.52 1.75 -38.79
N THR A 4 7.71 3.07 -38.69
CA THR A 4 8.73 3.66 -37.82
C THR A 4 8.44 3.18 -36.39
N ARG A 5 9.23 2.21 -35.90
CA ARG A 5 9.11 1.77 -34.50
C ARG A 5 9.45 2.97 -33.62
N ARG A 6 8.43 3.56 -32.98
CA ARG A 6 8.63 4.50 -31.87
C ARG A 6 9.46 3.77 -30.81
N ARG A 7 10.47 4.46 -30.27
CA ARG A 7 11.32 3.97 -29.19
C ARG A 7 10.45 3.52 -28.00
N GLU A 8 10.72 2.33 -27.47
CA GLU A 8 10.10 1.87 -26.22
C GLU A 8 10.73 2.59 -25.03
N PHE A 9 9.91 3.15 -24.15
CA PHE A 9 10.34 3.87 -22.96
C PHE A 9 10.46 2.90 -21.80
N THR A 10 11.43 3.16 -20.91
CA THR A 10 11.44 2.53 -19.59
C THR A 10 10.31 3.09 -18.72
N SER A 11 9.95 2.39 -17.63
CA SER A 11 8.95 2.89 -16.67
C SER A 11 9.28 4.28 -16.13
N ARG A 12 10.56 4.52 -15.81
CA ARG A 12 11.03 5.84 -15.37
C ARG A 12 10.80 6.91 -16.44
N GLU A 13 11.11 6.62 -17.69
CA GLU A 13 10.93 7.57 -18.79
C GLU A 13 9.47 7.90 -19.04
N ARG A 14 8.57 6.91 -18.96
CA ARG A 14 7.12 7.16 -19.09
C ARG A 14 6.59 8.04 -17.97
N ILE A 15 6.97 7.77 -16.73
CA ILE A 15 6.56 8.57 -15.57
C ILE A 15 7.07 10.01 -15.70
N LEU A 16 8.34 10.20 -16.06
CA LEU A 16 8.89 11.55 -16.26
C LEU A 16 8.20 12.30 -17.41
N ALA A 17 7.95 11.62 -18.54
CA ALA A 17 7.21 12.23 -19.65
C ALA A 17 5.80 12.67 -19.21
N ALA A 18 5.09 11.85 -18.44
CA ALA A 18 3.78 12.21 -17.90
C ALA A 18 3.85 13.43 -16.96
N MET A 19 4.83 13.48 -16.06
CA MET A 19 5.03 14.62 -15.13
C MET A 19 5.42 15.91 -15.85
N GLU A 20 6.13 15.81 -16.97
CA GLU A 20 6.55 16.94 -17.81
C GLU A 20 5.53 17.28 -18.91
N HIS A 21 4.36 16.63 -18.92
CA HIS A 21 3.31 16.80 -19.92
C HIS A 21 3.79 16.56 -21.37
N ARG A 22 4.68 15.58 -21.57
CA ARG A 22 5.18 15.14 -22.88
C ARG A 22 4.56 13.81 -23.30
N GLU A 23 4.44 13.59 -24.62
CA GLU A 23 3.96 12.32 -25.17
C GLU A 23 5.01 11.20 -24.97
N ALA A 24 4.56 10.04 -24.48
CA ALA A 24 5.35 8.83 -24.31
C ALA A 24 4.98 7.74 -25.34
N ASP A 25 5.62 6.58 -25.28
CA ASP A 25 5.29 5.41 -26.11
C ASP A 25 3.89 4.82 -25.80
N ARG A 26 3.43 4.96 -24.55
CA ARG A 26 2.07 4.70 -24.06
C ARG A 26 1.79 5.49 -22.78
N VAL A 27 0.52 5.52 -22.34
CA VAL A 27 0.14 6.08 -21.04
C VAL A 27 0.88 5.34 -19.91
N ALA A 28 1.49 6.09 -19.00
CA ALA A 28 2.06 5.55 -17.77
C ALA A 28 0.93 5.10 -16.83
N ILE A 29 0.93 3.82 -16.43
CA ILE A 29 -0.12 3.24 -15.59
C ILE A 29 0.48 2.67 -14.31
N THR A 30 -0.07 3.06 -13.17
CA THR A 30 0.26 2.45 -11.87
C THR A 30 -1.02 2.31 -11.06
N GLU A 31 -1.11 1.26 -10.24
CA GLU A 31 -2.28 0.95 -9.43
C GLU A 31 -1.85 0.23 -8.14
N SER A 32 -2.65 0.34 -7.09
CA SER A 32 -2.48 -0.33 -5.80
C SER A 32 -3.71 -1.22 -5.52
N PRO A 33 -3.82 -2.41 -6.14
CA PRO A 33 -5.00 -3.25 -6.02
C PRO A 33 -5.20 -3.75 -4.58
N TRP A 34 -6.46 -3.86 -4.17
CA TRP A 34 -6.81 -4.46 -2.88
C TRP A 34 -6.35 -5.93 -2.80
N PRO A 35 -5.93 -6.42 -1.63
CA PRO A 35 -5.56 -7.83 -1.46
C PRO A 35 -6.67 -8.81 -1.88
N THR A 36 -7.94 -8.44 -1.66
CA THR A 36 -9.10 -9.22 -2.11
C THR A 36 -9.21 -9.28 -3.63
N THR A 37 -8.94 -8.18 -4.34
CA THR A 37 -8.86 -8.14 -5.80
C THR A 37 -7.76 -9.03 -6.33
N VAL A 38 -6.56 -8.99 -5.71
CA VAL A 38 -5.44 -9.86 -6.09
C VAL A 38 -5.80 -11.33 -5.86
N ALA A 39 -6.39 -11.67 -4.70
CA ALA A 39 -6.83 -13.03 -4.40
C ALA A 39 -7.88 -13.56 -5.39
N ARG A 40 -8.80 -12.69 -5.85
CA ARG A 40 -9.74 -13.02 -6.91
C ARG A 40 -9.02 -13.23 -8.25
N TRP A 41 -8.14 -12.31 -8.66
CA TRP A 41 -7.40 -12.42 -9.91
C TRP A 41 -6.55 -13.69 -10.01
N ARG A 42 -6.01 -14.22 -8.90
CA ARG A 42 -5.36 -15.54 -8.89
C ARG A 42 -6.27 -16.66 -9.38
N LYS A 43 -7.54 -16.63 -9.00
CA LYS A 43 -8.56 -17.60 -9.45
C LYS A 43 -9.00 -17.36 -10.90
N GLU A 44 -8.81 -16.15 -11.41
CA GLU A 44 -9.19 -15.73 -12.77
C GLU A 44 -8.02 -15.84 -13.78
N GLY A 45 -6.81 -16.24 -13.34
CA GLY A 45 -5.68 -16.52 -14.24
C GLY A 45 -4.42 -15.68 -14.02
N LEU A 46 -4.31 -14.88 -12.95
CA LEU A 46 -3.05 -14.21 -12.59
C LEU A 46 -2.01 -15.27 -12.15
N PRO A 47 -0.92 -15.51 -12.93
CA PRO A 47 -0.03 -16.65 -12.72
C PRO A 47 0.69 -16.62 -11.37
N GLU A 48 0.80 -17.78 -10.71
CA GLU A 48 1.59 -17.91 -9.48
C GLU A 48 3.02 -17.34 -9.67
N GLY A 49 3.55 -16.71 -8.61
CA GLY A 49 4.86 -16.05 -8.65
C GLY A 49 4.91 -14.67 -9.34
N GLN A 50 3.89 -14.28 -10.12
CA GLN A 50 3.83 -12.92 -10.69
C GLN A 50 3.06 -11.96 -9.78
N THR A 51 3.54 -10.72 -9.62
CA THR A 51 2.76 -9.66 -8.97
C THR A 51 1.83 -9.00 -9.99
N PRO A 52 0.75 -8.32 -9.56
CA PRO A 52 -0.04 -7.48 -10.48
C PRO A 52 0.84 -6.45 -11.20
N GLY A 53 1.87 -5.93 -10.53
CA GLY A 53 2.84 -5.00 -11.11
C GLY A 53 3.56 -5.58 -12.32
N SER A 54 4.13 -6.79 -12.18
CA SER A 54 4.84 -7.44 -13.29
C SER A 54 3.90 -7.90 -14.40
N TYR A 55 2.73 -8.46 -14.04
CA TYR A 55 1.78 -9.01 -15.01
C TYR A 55 1.11 -7.92 -15.87
N PHE A 56 0.64 -6.84 -15.25
CA PHE A 56 -0.01 -5.73 -15.96
C PHE A 56 0.98 -4.66 -16.45
N LYS A 57 2.28 -4.85 -16.21
CA LYS A 57 3.35 -3.89 -16.57
C LYS A 57 3.09 -2.50 -15.97
N LEU A 58 2.83 -2.46 -14.66
CA LEU A 58 2.66 -1.21 -13.92
C LEU A 58 4.02 -0.53 -13.72
N GLU A 59 4.03 0.81 -13.76
CA GLU A 59 5.29 1.55 -13.85
C GLU A 59 6.04 1.70 -12.52
N LEU A 60 5.32 1.72 -11.39
CA LEU A 60 5.93 2.00 -10.08
C LEU A 60 5.86 0.78 -9.17
N ALA A 61 7.01 0.47 -8.56
CA ALA A 61 7.07 -0.34 -7.35
C ALA A 61 6.85 0.58 -6.14
N ARG A 62 6.16 0.07 -5.11
CA ARG A 62 5.94 0.80 -3.86
C ARG A 62 6.87 0.27 -2.79
N MET A 63 7.63 1.17 -2.19
CA MET A 63 8.38 0.92 -0.97
C MET A 63 8.15 2.07 0.01
N GLY A 64 8.21 1.80 1.31
CA GLY A 64 8.05 2.83 2.32
C GLY A 64 8.34 2.30 3.71
N PRO A 65 8.78 3.18 4.63
CA PRO A 65 8.99 2.79 6.00
C PRO A 65 7.66 2.59 6.74
N ASP A 66 7.71 1.92 7.88
CA ASP A 66 6.68 1.97 8.91
C ASP A 66 6.59 3.41 9.45
N LEU A 67 5.45 4.04 9.20
CA LEU A 67 5.13 5.41 9.62
C LEU A 67 4.24 5.45 10.88
N SER A 68 4.05 4.32 11.55
CA SER A 68 3.24 4.22 12.76
C SER A 68 4.01 4.64 14.02
N PHE A 69 3.30 4.69 15.14
CA PHE A 69 3.89 4.85 16.46
C PHE A 69 4.56 3.56 16.98
N GLN A 70 4.53 2.46 16.21
CA GLN A 70 5.06 1.15 16.61
C GLN A 70 4.53 0.71 17.99
N LEU A 71 3.24 0.97 18.23
CA LEU A 71 2.57 0.55 19.46
C LEU A 71 2.21 -0.94 19.37
N PRO A 72 2.13 -1.65 20.51
CA PRO A 72 1.62 -3.02 20.52
C PRO A 72 0.23 -3.09 19.91
N THR A 73 0.02 -4.05 19.02
CA THR A 73 -1.29 -4.38 18.48
C THR A 73 -2.04 -5.29 19.44
N GLN A 74 -3.37 -5.21 19.43
CA GLN A 74 -4.21 -6.04 20.28
C GLN A 74 -5.56 -6.29 19.62
N VAL A 75 -5.96 -7.55 19.52
CA VAL A 75 -7.34 -7.92 19.16
C VAL A 75 -8.23 -7.71 20.39
N ILE A 76 -9.28 -6.92 20.24
CA ILE A 76 -10.27 -6.63 21.28
C ILE A 76 -11.45 -7.60 21.14
N GLU A 77 -11.90 -7.82 19.91
CA GLU A 77 -13.00 -8.72 19.59
C GLU A 77 -12.78 -9.34 18.22
N GLN A 78 -13.14 -10.61 18.08
CA GLN A 78 -13.09 -11.32 16.81
C GLN A 78 -14.33 -12.20 16.66
N THR A 79 -14.99 -12.07 15.52
CA THR A 79 -16.13 -12.89 15.10
C THR A 79 -15.84 -13.51 13.73
N ASP A 80 -16.78 -14.30 13.21
CA ASP A 80 -16.69 -14.78 11.83
C ASP A 80 -16.77 -13.64 10.81
N ALA A 81 -17.51 -12.57 11.12
CA ALA A 81 -17.72 -11.46 10.20
C ALA A 81 -16.61 -10.38 10.29
N TYR A 82 -16.16 -10.03 11.50
CA TYR A 82 -15.27 -8.88 11.71
C TYR A 82 -14.24 -9.07 12.82
N VAL A 83 -13.26 -8.17 12.84
CA VAL A 83 -12.28 -8.00 13.93
C VAL A 83 -12.31 -6.55 14.39
N ILE A 84 -12.34 -6.35 15.70
CA ILE A 84 -12.04 -5.08 16.36
C ILE A 84 -10.64 -5.18 16.95
N GLN A 85 -9.75 -4.26 16.60
CA GLN A 85 -8.37 -4.28 17.05
C GLN A 85 -7.82 -2.88 17.31
N LYS A 86 -6.89 -2.81 18.26
CA LYS A 86 -5.94 -1.72 18.42
C LYS A 86 -4.75 -1.96 17.50
N THR A 87 -4.44 -0.98 16.65
CA THR A 87 -3.37 -1.06 15.65
C THR A 87 -2.05 -0.47 16.15
N GLU A 88 -1.00 -0.61 15.36
CA GLU A 88 0.33 -0.02 15.56
C GLU A 88 0.31 1.52 15.58
N TYR A 89 -0.73 2.11 14.98
CA TYR A 89 -1.04 3.54 15.05
C TYR A 89 -1.76 3.94 16.34
N GLY A 90 -2.09 2.99 17.22
CA GLY A 90 -2.83 3.21 18.47
C GLY A 90 -4.33 3.44 18.31
N ARG A 91 -4.86 3.49 17.07
CA ARG A 91 -6.30 3.57 16.80
C ARG A 91 -7.00 2.24 17.06
N VAL A 92 -8.24 2.30 17.51
CA VAL A 92 -9.16 1.16 17.54
C VAL A 92 -10.01 1.20 16.27
N GLN A 93 -10.01 0.10 15.52
CA GLN A 93 -10.80 -0.01 14.31
C GLN A 93 -11.50 -1.36 14.21
N LYS A 94 -12.65 -1.38 13.53
CA LYS A 94 -13.36 -2.58 13.11
C LYS A 94 -13.17 -2.81 11.61
N SER A 95 -12.87 -4.05 11.23
CA SER A 95 -12.64 -4.44 9.83
C SER A 95 -13.31 -5.78 9.53
N TRP A 96 -13.90 -5.90 8.35
CA TRP A 96 -14.47 -7.17 7.87
C TRP A 96 -13.36 -8.20 7.62
N ARG A 97 -13.62 -9.47 7.92
CA ARG A 97 -12.66 -10.56 7.67
C ARG A 97 -12.67 -11.04 6.22
N HIS A 98 -13.80 -10.90 5.54
CA HIS A 98 -14.03 -11.47 4.21
C HIS A 98 -14.29 -10.43 3.12
N ALA A 99 -14.15 -9.14 3.45
CA ALA A 99 -14.34 -8.05 2.50
C ALA A 99 -13.30 -6.95 2.74
N ALA A 100 -12.87 -6.30 1.66
CA ALA A 100 -12.09 -5.08 1.74
C ALA A 100 -13.06 -3.90 1.76
N SER A 101 -12.96 -3.08 2.80
CA SER A 101 -13.68 -1.81 2.94
C SER A 101 -12.82 -0.87 3.77
N THR A 102 -13.11 0.42 3.70
CA THR A 102 -12.64 1.37 4.72
C THR A 102 -13.04 0.84 6.11
N PRO A 103 -12.09 0.68 7.05
CA PRO A 103 -12.40 0.29 8.41
C PRO A 103 -13.31 1.31 9.10
N GLU A 104 -14.13 0.84 10.03
CA GLU A 104 -14.83 1.72 10.96
C GLU A 104 -13.83 2.15 12.05
N LEU A 105 -13.56 3.44 12.14
CA LEU A 105 -12.62 4.02 13.11
C LEU A 105 -13.37 4.33 14.41
N MET A 106 -13.08 3.57 15.46
CA MET A 106 -13.83 3.61 16.72
C MET A 106 -13.17 4.49 17.78
N ASP A 107 -11.84 4.57 17.79
CA ASP A 107 -11.09 5.41 18.74
C ASP A 107 -9.72 5.81 18.20
N PHE A 108 -9.19 6.93 18.70
CA PHE A 108 -7.89 7.48 18.32
C PHE A 108 -7.02 7.76 19.55
N PRO A 109 -5.70 7.57 19.47
CA PRO A 109 -4.82 7.77 20.62
C PRO A 109 -4.46 9.25 20.84
N VAL A 110 -4.71 10.14 19.88
CA VAL A 110 -4.42 11.58 19.97
C VAL A 110 -5.73 12.36 20.03
N LYS A 111 -6.07 12.88 21.21
CA LYS A 111 -7.27 13.72 21.44
C LYS A 111 -6.89 15.11 21.95
N SER A 112 -5.64 15.29 22.34
CA SER A 112 -5.08 16.52 22.86
C SER A 112 -3.64 16.73 22.41
N ARG A 113 -3.15 17.96 22.60
CA ARG A 113 -1.74 18.30 22.40
C ARG A 113 -0.81 17.44 23.25
N ARG A 114 -1.20 17.16 24.49
CA ARG A 114 -0.43 16.33 25.43
C ARG A 114 -0.26 14.90 24.91
N ASP A 115 -1.33 14.31 24.36
CA ASP A 115 -1.28 12.96 23.79
C ASP A 115 -0.30 12.90 22.61
N TRP A 116 -0.38 13.91 21.73
CA TRP A 116 0.54 14.06 20.61
C TRP A 116 1.99 14.18 21.08
N GLU A 117 2.26 15.04 22.06
CA GLU A 117 3.61 15.23 22.59
C GLU A 117 4.17 13.96 23.23
N GLY A 118 3.32 13.14 23.86
CA GLY A 118 3.71 11.83 24.39
C GLY A 118 4.02 10.78 23.31
N LEU A 119 3.35 10.84 22.16
CA LEU A 119 3.54 9.87 21.07
C LEU A 119 4.58 10.30 20.03
N LYS A 120 4.80 11.61 19.85
CA LYS A 120 5.74 12.17 18.87
C LYS A 120 7.16 11.57 18.96
N PRO A 121 7.76 11.33 20.15
CA PRO A 121 9.08 10.70 20.23
C PRO A 121 9.15 9.32 19.59
N ARG A 122 8.03 8.59 19.48
CA ARG A 122 8.01 7.28 18.84
C ARG A 122 8.28 7.36 17.35
N LEU A 123 7.96 8.47 16.68
CA LEU A 123 8.16 8.66 15.24
C LEU A 123 9.63 8.82 14.83
N GLN A 124 10.57 8.81 15.78
CA GLN A 124 12.00 8.83 15.48
C GLN A 124 12.42 7.59 14.68
N TRP A 125 13.45 7.77 13.86
CA TRP A 125 14.06 6.69 13.10
C TRP A 125 14.54 5.57 14.02
N ASN A 126 14.32 4.33 13.58
CA ASN A 126 15.01 3.14 14.06
C ASN A 126 15.00 2.09 12.93
N GLU A 127 15.92 1.12 12.98
CA GLU A 127 16.13 0.16 11.90
C GLU A 127 14.89 -0.68 11.56
N SER A 128 14.04 -0.97 12.56
CA SER A 128 12.82 -1.76 12.35
C SER A 128 11.76 -1.07 11.50
N ARG A 129 11.90 0.25 11.27
CA ARG A 129 10.99 1.00 10.40
C ARG A 129 11.16 0.68 8.93
N VAL A 130 12.25 0.03 8.50
CA VAL A 130 12.38 -0.45 7.12
C VAL A 130 12.43 -1.97 7.14
N LYS A 131 11.45 -2.59 6.48
CA LYS A 131 11.41 -4.05 6.32
C LYS A 131 12.25 -4.45 5.12
N TRP A 132 13.56 -4.52 5.29
CA TRP A 132 14.52 -4.80 4.21
C TRP A 132 14.20 -6.09 3.44
N GLU A 133 13.77 -7.14 4.14
CA GLU A 133 13.41 -8.44 3.53
C GLU A 133 12.07 -8.42 2.77
N GLN A 134 11.23 -7.42 3.02
CA GLN A 134 9.93 -7.22 2.34
C GLN A 134 10.00 -6.04 1.35
N ALA A 135 11.17 -5.42 1.22
CA ALA A 135 11.40 -4.33 0.30
C ALA A 135 11.81 -4.93 -1.05
N LEU A 136 10.82 -4.99 -1.95
CA LEU A 136 10.81 -5.59 -3.30
C LEU A 136 10.46 -7.07 -3.35
#